data_AF-A0A951UG93-F1
#
_entry.id   AF-A0A951UG93-F1
#
_cell.length_a   1.000
_cell.length_b   1.000
_cell.length_c   1.000
_cell.angle_alpha   90.00
_cell.angle_beta   90.00
_cell.angle_gamma   90.00
#
_symmetry.space_group_name_H-M   'P 1'
#
loop_
_entity.id
_entity.type
_entity.pdbx_description
1 polymer ?
#
loop_
_entity_poly.entity_id
_entity_poly.type
_entity_poly.pdbx_seq_one_letter_code
_entity_poly.pdbx_strand_id
1 'polypeptide(L)' 'MAEHHTFKKIRKSLEETGVKFVRILWCDNANIIRGKAVHIEIWSCGF' A
#
# COMPACT_ATOMS: atom_id res chain seq x y z
N MET A 1 -7.37 13.59 -13.04
CA MET A 1 -8.02 12.27 -13.26
C MET A 1 -7.04 11.24 -13.86
N ALA A 2 -5.87 11.01 -13.24
CA ALA A 2 -4.84 10.09 -13.77
C ALA A 2 -4.40 9.01 -12.75
N GLU A 3 -4.91 9.06 -11.51
CA GLU A 3 -4.28 8.33 -10.40
C GLU A 3 -4.89 6.93 -10.15
N HIS A 4 -6.07 6.65 -10.72
CA HIS A 4 -6.77 5.38 -10.51
C HIS A 4 -6.21 4.19 -11.31
N HIS A 5 -5.49 4.42 -12.40
CA HIS A 5 -5.06 3.33 -13.30
C HIS A 5 -3.80 2.61 -12.78
N THR A 6 -2.90 3.34 -12.13
CA THR A 6 -1.64 2.81 -11.58
C THR A 6 -1.90 1.92 -10.36
N PHE A 7 -2.88 2.29 -9.53
CA PHE A 7 -3.24 1.57 -8.32
C PHE A 7 -3.72 0.14 -8.59
N LYS A 8 -4.61 -0.05 -9.58
CA LYS A 8 -5.11 -1.37 -9.97
C LYS A 8 -4.00 -2.29 -10.49
N LYS A 9 -3.00 -1.73 -11.18
CA LYS A 9 -1.87 -2.50 -11.71
C LYS A 9 -0.96 -3.00 -10.60
N ILE A 10 -0.63 -2.12 -9.65
CA ILE A 10 0.18 -2.47 -8.47
C ILE A 10 -0.52 -3.57 -7.66
N ARG A 11 -1.83 -3.45 -7.42
CA ARG A 11 -2.58 -4.46 -6.67
C ARG A 11 -2.49 -5.86 -7.32
N LYS A 12 -2.73 -5.94 -8.63
CA LYS A 12 -2.62 -7.21 -9.37
C LYS A 12 -1.24 -7.83 -9.24
N SER A 13 -0.17 -7.03 -9.41
CA SER A 13 1.20 -7.53 -9.26
C SER A 13 1.51 -8.01 -7.83
N LEU A 14 0.96 -7.36 -6.79
CA LEU A 14 1.12 -7.78 -5.40
C LEU A 14 0.38 -9.09 -5.10
N GLU A 15 -0.85 -9.25 -5.61
CA GLU A 15 -1.63 -10.48 -5.51
C GLU A 15 -0.95 -11.65 -6.26
N GLU A 16 -0.48 -11.41 -7.49
CA GLU A 16 0.24 -12.41 -8.31
C GLU A 16 1.55 -12.87 -7.67
N THR A 17 2.25 -11.98 -6.96
CA THR A 17 3.50 -12.30 -6.24
C THR A 17 3.24 -12.97 -4.88
N GLY A 18 1.96 -13.12 -4.47
CA GLY A 18 1.59 -13.72 -3.19
C GLY A 18 1.95 -12.86 -1.97
N VAL A 19 2.12 -11.55 -2.16
CA VAL A 19 2.39 -10.62 -1.06
C VAL A 19 1.12 -10.50 -0.22
N LYS A 20 1.24 -10.63 1.10
CA LYS A 20 0.11 -10.51 2.05
C LYS A 20 0.12 -9.19 2.83
N PHE A 21 1.31 -8.65 3.08
CA PHE A 21 1.49 -7.44 3.87
C PHE A 21 2.28 -6.39 3.08
N VAL A 22 1.84 -5.15 3.17
CA VAL A 22 2.56 -3.98 2.67
C VAL A 22 2.95 -3.11 3.85
N ARG A 23 4.20 -2.68 3.89
CA ARG A 23 4.69 -1.68 4.85
C ARG A 23 4.71 -0.32 4.17
N ILE A 24 3.79 0.56 4.57
CA ILE A 24 3.78 1.94 4.13
C ILE A 24 4.78 2.68 5.01
N LEU A 25 5.84 3.19 4.40
CA LEU A 25 6.85 4.02 5.05
C LEU A 25 6.62 5.47 4.64
N TRP A 26 6.69 6.37 5.60
CA TRP A 26 6.68 7.81 5.34
C TRP A 26 7.57 8.52 6.36
N CYS A 27 8.17 9.62 5.95
CA CYS A 27 8.86 10.52 6.87
C CYS A 27 7.87 11.56 7.38
N ASP A 28 7.90 11.85 8.67
CA ASP A 28 7.19 13.02 9.21
C ASP A 28 8.00 14.31 9.05
N ASN A 29 7.40 15.44 9.44
CA ASN A 29 8.04 16.76 9.37
C ASN A 29 9.26 16.91 10.30
N ALA A 30 9.45 16.01 11.26
CA ALA A 30 10.64 15.93 12.11
C ALA A 30 11.73 15.00 11.50
N ASN A 31 11.57 14.61 10.23
CA ASN A 31 12.44 13.68 9.51
C ASN A 31 12.52 12.28 10.16
N ILE A 32 11.48 11.89 10.89
CA ILE A 32 11.39 10.57 11.53
C ILE A 32 10.70 9.60 10.55
N ILE A 33 11.35 8.47 10.27
CA ILE A 33 10.78 7.40 9.46
C ILE A 33 9.74 6.66 10.29
N ARG A 34 8.48 6.70 9.84
CA ARG A 34 7.37 5.95 10.43
C ARG A 34 6.89 4.89 9.46
N GLY A 35 6.41 3.79 10.01
CA GLY A 35 5.93 2.66 9.22
C GLY A 35 4.62 2.13 9.78
N LYS A 36 3.67 1.83 8.90
CA LYS A 36 2.49 1.04 9.23
C LYS A 36 2.43 -0.19 8.34
N ALA A 37 2.35 -1.36 8.97
CA ALA A 37 2.08 -2.60 8.27
C ALA A 37 0.57 -2.74 8.07
N VAL A 38 0.16 -3.03 6.84
CA VAL A 38 -1.24 -3.19 6.46
C VAL A 38 -1.37 -4.49 5.68
N HIS A 39 -2.38 -5.29 6.02
CA HIS A 39 -2.72 -6.48 5.24
C HIS A 39 -3.45 -6.05 3.97
N ILE A 40 -3.09 -6.61 2.81
CA ILE A 40 -3.67 -6.20 1.52
C ILE A 40 -5.19 -6.44 1.48
N GLU A 41 -5.69 -7.44 2.22
CA GLU A 41 -7.12 -7.71 2.33
C GLU A 41 -7.87 -6.59 3.08
N ILE A 42 -7.28 -6.03 4.14
CA ILE A 42 -7.85 -4.88 4.86
C ILE A 42 -7.77 -3.60 4.02
N TRP A 43 -6.86 -3.56 3.04
CA TRP A 43 -6.81 -2.48 2.07
C TRP A 43 -7.94 -2.56 1.03
N SER A 44 -8.58 -3.74 0.90
CA SER A 44 -9.67 -3.98 -0.05
C SER A 44 -11.08 -3.82 0.56
N CYS A 45 -11.21 -4.02 1.87
CA CYS A 45 -12.44 -3.76 2.63
C CYS A 45 -12.32 -2.37 3.26
N GLY A 46 -13.04 -1.40 2.70
CA GLY A 46 -12.83 0.05 2.86
C GLY A 46 -12.50 0.56 4.27
N PHE A 47 -11.56 1.50 4.28
CA PHE A 47 -11.56 2.63 5.22
C PHE A 47 -12.50 3.71 4.68
#